data_AF-A0AAW0XZU2-F1
#
_entry.id   AF-A0AAW0XZU2-F1
#
_cell.length_a   1.000
_cell.length_b   1.000
_cell.length_c   1.000
_cell.angle_alpha   90.00
_cell.angle_beta   90.00
_cell.angle_gamma   90.00
#
_symmetry.space_group_name_H-M   'P 1'
#
loop_
_entity.id
_entity.type
_entity.pdbx_description
1 polymer ?
#
loop_
_entity_poly.entity_id
_entity_poly.type
_entity_poly.pdbx_seq_one_letter_code
_entity_poly.pdbx_strand_id
1 'polypeptide(L)'
;IKMSASSENEMLLPGQIIRPLVKLGDVPAIVNKIYGLTTLSVKELNSYDDKNFYIQVESTINNPHIKELCPSGYVLKIVNSLDSKNENLIKAQNQMMFFLHARGFRVPKPEKNIHGTYMTLEKL
;
A
#
# COMPACT_ATOMS: atom_id res chain seq x y z
N ILE A 1 -27.70 -17.80 10.72
CA ILE A 1 -26.32 -17.28 10.68
C ILE A 1 -25.46 -18.35 10.01
N LYS A 2 -25.17 -18.21 8.72
CA LYS A 2 -24.24 -19.13 8.03
C LYS A 2 -22.85 -18.56 8.25
N MET A 3 -22.03 -19.27 9.04
CA MET A 3 -20.59 -19.06 9.05
C MET A 3 -20.07 -19.52 7.68
N SER A 4 -19.69 -18.57 6.83
CA SER A 4 -18.93 -18.87 5.64
C SER A 4 -17.52 -19.28 6.06
N ALA A 5 -17.06 -20.41 5.51
CA ALA A 5 -15.78 -21.02 5.79
C ALA A 5 -14.65 -19.98 5.85
N SER A 6 -13.86 -20.06 6.93
CA SER A 6 -12.53 -19.46 6.99
C SER A 6 -11.76 -19.86 5.74
N SER A 7 -11.39 -18.88 4.92
CA SER A 7 -10.33 -19.08 3.92
C SER A 7 -9.16 -19.73 4.64
N GLU A 8 -8.67 -20.85 4.13
CA GLU A 8 -7.47 -21.51 4.64
C GLU A 8 -6.41 -20.43 4.87
N ASN A 9 -6.09 -20.19 6.14
CA ASN A 9 -5.03 -19.27 6.51
C ASN A 9 -3.76 -20.03 6.14
N GLU A 10 -3.26 -19.82 4.91
CA GLU A 10 -1.98 -20.36 4.46
C GLU A 10 -0.97 -20.04 5.56
N MET A 11 -0.56 -21.05 6.33
CA MET A 11 0.38 -20.83 7.41
C MET A 11 1.76 -20.64 6.80
N LEU A 12 2.50 -19.65 7.30
CA LEU A 12 3.88 -19.45 6.91
C LEU A 12 4.70 -20.71 7.20
N LEU A 13 5.29 -21.29 6.17
CA LEU A 13 6.18 -22.44 6.32
C LEU A 13 7.61 -21.96 6.68
N PRO A 14 8.35 -22.70 7.52
CA PRO A 14 9.74 -22.36 7.81
C PRO A 14 10.58 -22.23 6.53
N GLY A 15 11.27 -21.10 6.36
CA GLY A 15 12.09 -20.81 5.18
C GLY A 15 11.32 -20.31 3.95
N GLN A 16 9.99 -20.21 4.01
CA GLN A 16 9.20 -19.63 2.92
C GLN A 16 9.50 -18.13 2.76
N ILE A 17 9.85 -17.73 1.54
CA ILE A 17 10.11 -16.33 1.21
C ILE A 17 8.78 -15.66 0.85
N ILE A 18 8.26 -14.84 1.77
CA ILE A 18 7.03 -14.05 1.55
C ILE A 18 7.31 -12.59 1.25
N ARG A 19 8.51 -12.11 1.60
CA ARG A 19 8.90 -10.71 1.40
C ARG A 19 8.95 -10.35 -0.08
N PRO A 20 8.34 -9.24 -0.52
CA PRO A 20 8.34 -8.86 -1.93
C PRO A 20 9.75 -8.64 -2.47
N LEU A 21 10.01 -9.16 -3.68
CA LEU A 21 11.27 -8.99 -4.40
C LEU A 21 11.23 -7.75 -5.30
N VAL A 22 11.17 -6.56 -4.67
CA VAL A 22 11.14 -5.28 -5.38
C VAL A 22 12.44 -4.52 -5.11
N LYS A 23 13.12 -4.07 -6.17
CA LYS A 23 14.34 -3.26 -6.05
C LYS A 23 13.96 -1.79 -5.96
N LEU A 24 14.83 -1.00 -5.33
CA LEU A 24 14.62 0.45 -5.17
C LEU A 24 14.38 1.17 -6.51
N GLY A 25 15.07 0.73 -7.57
CA GLY A 25 14.95 1.29 -8.92
C GLY A 25 13.61 1.02 -9.62
N ASP A 26 12.84 0.02 -9.17
CA ASP A 26 11.54 -0.33 -9.76
C ASP A 26 10.41 0.55 -9.21
N VAL A 27 10.62 1.16 -8.04
CA VAL A 27 9.60 1.92 -7.29
C VAL A 27 9.03 3.10 -8.10
N PRO A 28 9.82 3.94 -8.80
CA PRO A 28 9.27 5.02 -9.61
C PRO A 28 8.29 4.53 -10.67
N ALA A 29 8.59 3.42 -11.34
CA ALA A 29 7.72 2.84 -12.36
C ALA A 29 6.41 2.30 -11.74
N ILE A 30 6.49 1.65 -10.58
CA ILE A 30 5.30 1.16 -9.84
C ILE A 30 4.41 2.33 -9.41
N VAL A 31 5.00 3.38 -8.83
CA VAL A 31 4.26 4.58 -8.37
C VAL A 31 3.57 5.27 -9.54
N ASN A 32 4.27 5.43 -10.67
CA ASN A 32 3.70 6.03 -11.86
C ASN A 32 2.55 5.19 -12.43
N LYS A 33 2.76 3.89 -12.61
CA LYS A 33 1.75 2.97 -13.15
C LYS A 33 0.49 2.91 -12.30
N ILE A 34 0.63 2.76 -10.97
CA ILE A 34 -0.50 2.49 -10.08
C ILE A 34 -1.16 3.79 -9.59
N TYR A 35 -0.36 4.79 -9.26
CA TYR A 35 -0.85 6.01 -8.63
C TYR A 35 -0.84 7.22 -9.55
N GLY A 36 -0.28 7.16 -10.77
CA GLY A 36 -0.24 8.31 -11.67
C GLY A 36 0.58 9.48 -11.13
N LEU A 37 1.57 9.19 -10.27
CA LEU A 37 2.47 10.18 -9.67
C LEU A 37 3.88 10.03 -10.24
N THR A 38 4.58 11.15 -10.41
CA THR A 38 5.99 11.15 -10.81
C THR A 38 6.88 11.25 -9.57
N THR A 39 7.74 10.25 -9.38
CA THR A 39 8.59 10.16 -8.18
C THR A 39 9.88 10.97 -8.34
N LEU A 40 10.15 11.87 -7.39
CA LEU A 40 11.39 12.67 -7.29
C LEU A 40 12.51 11.95 -6.53
N SER A 41 12.17 11.26 -5.44
CA SER A 41 13.14 10.47 -4.67
C SER A 41 12.47 9.28 -4.00
N VAL A 42 13.27 8.25 -3.74
CA VAL A 42 12.84 7.00 -3.08
C VAL A 42 13.85 6.65 -2.00
N LYS A 43 13.34 6.28 -0.82
CA LYS A 43 14.13 5.71 0.27
C LYS A 43 13.42 4.48 0.83
N GLU A 44 14.07 3.32 0.80
CA GLU A 44 13.55 2.13 1.50
C GLU A 44 13.61 2.36 3.01
N LEU A 45 12.51 2.00 3.68
CA LEU A 45 12.37 2.07 5.13
C LEU A 45 12.54 0.67 5.72
N ASN A 46 13.11 0.61 6.92
CA ASN A 46 13.23 -0.64 7.67
C ASN A 46 11.84 -1.28 7.83
N SER A 47 11.75 -2.54 7.44
CA SER A 47 10.52 -3.31 7.37
C SER A 47 10.84 -4.80 7.48
N TYR A 48 9.88 -5.61 7.90
CA TYR A 48 10.11 -7.02 8.24
C TYR A 48 9.67 -7.95 7.10
N ASP A 49 8.38 -8.26 6.99
CA ASP A 49 7.87 -9.10 5.90
C ASP A 49 7.41 -8.27 4.69
N ASP A 50 6.98 -7.03 4.91
CA ASP A 50 6.57 -6.10 3.85
C ASP A 50 7.75 -5.25 3.34
N LYS A 51 7.61 -4.58 2.20
CA LYS A 51 8.51 -3.49 1.80
C LYS A 51 7.82 -2.13 1.90
N ASN A 52 8.46 -1.19 2.59
CA ASN A 52 7.98 0.18 2.74
C ASN A 52 8.98 1.15 2.10
N PHE A 53 8.49 2.06 1.27
CA PHE A 53 9.31 3.07 0.63
C PHE A 53 8.74 4.45 0.91
N TYR A 54 9.57 5.33 1.47
CA TYR A 54 9.28 6.75 1.49
C TYR A 54 9.53 7.33 0.11
N ILE A 55 8.55 8.06 -0.43
CA ILE A 55 8.62 8.69 -1.74
C ILE A 55 8.27 10.17 -1.66
N GLN A 56 9.02 10.97 -2.40
CA GLN A 56 8.68 12.35 -2.74
C GLN A 56 8.23 12.40 -4.19
N VAL A 57 7.25 13.24 -4.51
CA VAL A 57 6.65 13.30 -5.85
C VAL A 57 6.62 14.72 -6.37
N GLU A 58 6.57 14.86 -7.69
CA GLU A 58 6.37 16.15 -8.35
C GLU A 58 5.00 16.75 -8.01
N SER A 59 4.86 18.06 -8.21
CA SER A 59 3.58 18.77 -8.01
C SER A 59 2.49 18.41 -9.02
N THR A 60 2.87 17.78 -10.14
CA THR A 60 1.93 17.34 -11.19
C THR A 60 1.21 16.06 -10.77
N ILE A 61 -0.13 16.08 -10.85
CA ILE A 61 -0.99 14.95 -10.46
C ILE A 61 -1.71 14.42 -11.71
N ASN A 62 -1.42 13.18 -12.12
CA ASN A 62 -2.16 12.51 -13.19
C ASN A 62 -3.24 11.54 -12.65
N ASN A 63 -3.52 11.61 -11.35
CA ASN A 63 -4.50 10.77 -10.67
C ASN A 63 -5.78 11.57 -10.35
N PRO A 64 -6.93 11.25 -10.98
CA PRO A 64 -8.17 12.00 -10.78
C PRO A 64 -8.77 11.86 -9.37
N HIS A 65 -8.24 10.94 -8.55
CA HIS A 65 -8.74 10.66 -7.21
C HIS A 65 -7.93 11.33 -6.09
N ILE A 66 -6.76 11.90 -6.41
CA ILE A 66 -5.93 12.66 -5.47
C ILE A 66 -6.16 14.15 -5.73
N LYS A 67 -6.79 14.84 -4.78
CA LYS A 67 -7.15 16.27 -4.92
C LYS A 67 -6.01 17.21 -4.52
N GLU A 68 -5.20 16.78 -3.57
CA GLU A 68 -4.14 17.58 -2.97
C GLU A 68 -2.96 16.66 -2.66
N LEU A 69 -1.75 17.13 -2.95
CA LEU A 69 -0.54 16.37 -2.63
C LEU A 69 -0.12 16.64 -1.19
N CYS A 70 0.35 15.59 -0.51
CA CYS A 70 1.04 15.74 0.77
C CYS A 70 2.45 16.35 0.55
N PRO A 71 2.75 17.55 1.07
CA PRO A 71 4.07 18.16 0.90
C PRO A 71 5.19 17.34 1.56
N SER A 72 4.86 16.55 2.58
CA SER A 72 5.79 15.63 3.24
C SER A 72 5.95 14.30 2.49
N GLY A 73 5.36 14.13 1.31
CA GLY A 73 5.45 12.92 0.52
C GLY A 73 4.56 11.79 1.03
N TYR A 74 4.89 10.57 0.62
CA TYR A 74 4.09 9.37 0.87
C TYR A 74 4.94 8.19 1.31
N VAL A 75 4.26 7.17 1.83
CA VAL A 75 4.84 5.84 2.04
C VAL A 75 4.14 4.86 1.11
N LEU A 76 4.86 4.32 0.12
CA LEU A 76 4.42 3.17 -0.65
C LEU A 76 4.65 1.91 0.18
N LYS A 77 3.58 1.18 0.47
CA LYS A 77 3.63 -0.11 1.14
C LYS A 77 3.33 -1.23 0.14
N ILE A 78 4.23 -2.20 0.05
CA ILE A 78 4.07 -3.43 -0.71
C ILE A 78 3.95 -4.57 0.29
N VAL A 79 2.74 -5.11 0.42
CA VAL A 79 2.42 -6.18 1.37
C VAL A 79 3.01 -7.50 0.87
N ASN A 80 3.49 -8.32 1.79
CA ASN A 80 4.05 -9.64 1.51
C ASN A 80 3.08 -10.56 0.74
N SER A 81 3.62 -11.58 0.07
CA SER A 81 2.86 -12.44 -0.85
C SER A 81 1.81 -13.32 -0.17
N LEU A 82 1.88 -13.46 1.16
CA LEU A 82 0.90 -14.20 1.95
C LEU A 82 -0.27 -13.30 2.35
N ASP A 83 0.02 -12.21 3.06
CA ASP A 83 -1.00 -11.30 3.59
C ASP A 83 -1.69 -10.48 2.50
N SER A 84 -1.04 -10.24 1.36
CA SER A 84 -1.63 -9.53 0.22
C SER A 84 -2.87 -10.22 -0.35
N LYS A 85 -3.03 -11.53 -0.11
CA LYS A 85 -4.23 -12.30 -0.50
C LYS A 85 -5.41 -12.07 0.44
N ASN A 86 -5.18 -11.55 1.65
CA ASN A 86 -6.24 -11.28 2.62
C ASN A 86 -6.78 -9.84 2.48
N GLU A 87 -7.52 -9.60 1.41
CA GLU A 87 -8.12 -8.29 1.13
C GLU A 87 -9.00 -7.75 2.27
N ASN A 88 -9.71 -8.64 2.98
CA ASN A 88 -10.61 -8.24 4.06
C ASN A 88 -9.85 -7.63 5.22
N LEU A 89 -8.69 -8.22 5.58
CA LEU A 89 -7.83 -7.67 6.61
C LEU A 89 -7.30 -6.28 6.23
N ILE A 90 -6.85 -6.11 4.98
CA ILE A 90 -6.34 -4.81 4.51
C ILE A 90 -7.47 -3.77 4.47
N LYS A 91 -8.67 -4.15 4.01
CA LYS A 91 -9.86 -3.28 4.03
C LYS A 91 -10.22 -2.87 5.46
N ALA A 92 -10.19 -3.79 6.42
CA ALA A 92 -10.46 -3.52 7.82
C ALA A 92 -9.42 -2.56 8.43
N GLN A 93 -8.13 -2.78 8.13
CA GLN A 93 -7.05 -1.86 8.53
C GLN A 93 -7.28 -0.46 7.97
N ASN A 94 -7.58 -0.33 6.67
CA ASN A 94 -7.88 0.96 6.04
C ASN A 94 -9.10 1.65 6.68
N GLN A 95 -10.18 0.91 6.92
CA GLN A 95 -11.38 1.44 7.58
C GLN A 95 -11.10 1.96 8.99
N MET A 96 -10.27 1.26 9.75
CA MET A 96 -9.83 1.70 11.07
C MET A 96 -9.06 3.03 10.98
N MET A 97 -8.15 3.18 10.01
CA MET A 97 -7.42 4.43 9.80
C MET A 97 -8.36 5.60 9.47
N PHE A 98 -9.34 5.38 8.58
CA PHE A 98 -10.35 6.39 8.28
C PHE A 98 -11.21 6.76 9.49
N PHE A 99 -11.61 5.77 10.29
CA PHE A 99 -12.41 5.98 11.50
C PHE A 99 -11.68 6.85 12.54
N LEU A 100 -10.39 6.59 12.74
CA LEU A 100 -9.52 7.37 13.65
C LEU A 100 -9.29 8.77 13.10
N HIS A 101 -8.98 8.91 11.81
CA HIS A 101 -8.78 10.20 11.17
C HIS A 101 -10.02 11.09 11.27
N ALA A 102 -11.22 10.54 11.01
CA ALA A 102 -12.49 11.26 11.14
C ALA A 102 -12.80 11.76 12.57
N ARG A 103 -12.08 11.27 13.58
CA ARG A 103 -12.17 11.70 14.98
C ARG A 103 -11.03 12.64 15.40
N GLY A 104 -10.24 13.13 14.46
CA GLY A 104 -9.16 14.08 14.71
C GLY A 104 -7.84 13.43 15.14
N PHE A 105 -7.73 12.11 15.13
CA PHE A 105 -6.45 11.45 15.39
C PHE A 105 -5.50 11.66 14.20
N ARG A 106 -4.25 12.02 14.50
CA ARG A 106 -3.18 12.15 13.51
C ARG A 106 -2.66 10.76 13.14
N VAL A 107 -3.26 10.17 12.11
CA VAL A 107 -2.92 8.83 11.62
C VAL A 107 -2.72 8.85 10.11
N PRO A 108 -1.90 7.96 9.54
CA PRO A 108 -1.77 7.81 8.09
C PRO A 108 -3.11 7.52 7.42
N LYS A 109 -3.41 8.23 6.34
CA LYS A 109 -4.62 8.03 5.52
C LYS A 109 -4.21 7.43 4.17
N PRO A 110 -4.71 6.24 3.80
CA PRO A 110 -4.45 5.65 2.48
C PRO A 110 -4.96 6.57 1.35
N GLU A 111 -4.16 6.70 0.29
CA GLU A 111 -4.55 7.42 -0.93
C GLU A 111 -5.09 6.46 -2.00
N LYS A 112 -5.99 6.97 -2.85
CA LYS A 112 -6.56 6.18 -3.95
C LYS A 112 -5.57 6.07 -5.11
N ASN A 113 -5.50 4.88 -5.71
CA ASN A 113 -4.82 4.67 -6.98
C ASN A 113 -5.63 5.28 -8.15
N ILE A 114 -5.11 5.18 -9.38
CA ILE A 114 -5.77 5.73 -10.58
C ILE A 114 -7.13 5.09 -10.91
N HIS A 115 -7.44 3.92 -10.33
CA HIS A 115 -8.70 3.22 -10.47
C HIS A 115 -9.70 3.53 -9.34
N GLY A 116 -9.32 4.42 -8.41
CA GLY A 116 -10.17 4.84 -7.29
C GLY A 116 -10.23 3.86 -6.12
N THR A 117 -9.37 2.84 -6.10
CA THR A 117 -9.27 1.87 -4.98
C THR A 117 -8.09 2.20 -4.07
N TYR A 118 -8.14 1.74 -2.82
CA TYR A 118 -7.08 1.99 -1.81
C TYR A 118 -5.97 0.93 -1.80
N MET A 119 -6.11 -0.10 -2.63
CA MET A 119 -5.16 -1.18 -2.80
C MET A 119 -5.38 -1.86 -4.15
N THR A 120 -4.36 -2.54 -4.63
CA THR A 120 -4.40 -3.43 -5.79
C THR A 120 -3.49 -4.62 -5.54
N LEU A 121 -3.83 -5.77 -6.12
CA LEU A 121 -2.97 -6.95 -6.12
C LEU A 121 -2.24 -7.00 -7.46
N GLU A 122 -0.91 -6.85 -7.42
CA GLU A 122 -0.06 -6.81 -8.62
C GLU A 122 0.89 -8.01 -8.63
N LYS A 123 1.23 -8.46 -9.84
CA LYS A 123 2.43 -9.29 -10.04
C LYS A 123 3.59 -8.33 -10.35
N LEU A 124 4.58 -8.31 -9.46
CA LEU A 124 5.76 -7.44 -9.52
C LEU A 124 6.99 -8.22 -9.96
#